data_AF-Q2KZ00-F1
#
_entry.id   AF-Q2KZ00-F1
#
_cell.length_a   1.000
_cell.length_b   1.000
_cell.length_c   1.000
_cell.angle_alpha   90.00
_cell.angle_beta   90.00
_cell.angle_gamma   90.00
#
_symmetry.space_group_name_H-M   'P 1'
#
loop_
_entity.id
_entity.type
_entity.pdbx_description
1 polymer ?
#
loop_
_entity_poly.entity_id
_entity_poly.type
_entity_poly.pdbx_seq_one_letter_code
_entity_poly.pdbx_strand_id
1 'polypeptide(L)'
;MKLIAYRQAGWKPRVRPAPSRRAWMDETNGHAYRCLPLTIANAHGWEFLNNRGFEVRWNGDTGKDALEIVSDNGEPLHDVASVFGHGILTFHVSAIMRTEPGWNLWVGGSPNRFKDGIAPLTGIVETDWSPYTFTMNWRFTRPGQWVRFDENEPICFVFPVLRDTISQAQPVMKLIEEEEGLLERHSAWAATRQAVNNGTVERTAQTSLHYLRGTDMEGKVHIPDHRQKVRAAEFTGETVAIPEVQSCSRSRLFRQRAARRDLERLFKAEDEWLLGAQERLRGLAHEACGFARCKQISAQRFLAEFYAPGRPALFEGLASNWPALSAWTRESLLERLGDKRVEVLHFNESAPHYDLPREGVEALKVFLGRKPHDPVSRGLARLPSWDDPDVDSLREDIAPLDALLARDDHAPHGQLSLGADQSLLPMHRLPCNRVFVQIKGRRHLVVGAPGRSGEFQRLGKGWAHIPDITKPDLQDGPDVQRFYHLTMEPGDVVFIPVGWWLQARAEGFCAAFSFEQFLWPNEAYGNEAVRPELKEPA
;
A
#
# COMPACT_ATOMS: atom_id res chain seq x y z
N MET A 1 35.86 23.73 -21.48
CA MET A 1 34.55 23.47 -22.09
C MET A 1 33.54 24.51 -21.63
N LYS A 2 32.75 25.03 -22.56
CA LYS A 2 31.64 25.97 -22.30
C LYS A 2 30.31 25.22 -22.14
N LEU A 3 29.53 25.62 -21.14
CA LEU A 3 28.15 25.20 -20.93
C LEU A 3 27.26 26.46 -20.96
N ILE A 4 26.31 26.50 -21.88
CA ILE A 4 25.44 27.66 -22.12
C ILE A 4 23.98 27.24 -21.86
N ALA A 5 23.21 28.09 -21.19
CA ALA A 5 21.77 27.90 -21.00
C ALA A 5 21.02 29.01 -21.75
N TYR A 6 20.47 28.70 -22.92
CA TYR A 6 19.63 29.64 -23.67
C TYR A 6 18.22 29.64 -23.08
N ARG A 7 17.81 30.75 -22.50
CA ARG A 7 16.48 30.94 -21.89
C ARG A 7 15.49 31.54 -22.88
N GLN A 8 14.22 31.17 -22.75
CA GLN A 8 13.13 31.89 -23.40
C GLN A 8 12.81 33.21 -22.65
N ALA A 9 12.23 34.18 -23.34
CA ALA A 9 11.78 35.42 -22.72
C ALA A 9 10.74 35.13 -21.62
N GLY A 10 10.90 35.74 -20.45
CA GLY A 10 10.02 35.53 -19.29
C GLY A 10 10.37 34.34 -18.38
N TRP A 11 11.11 33.34 -18.86
CA TRP A 11 11.59 32.24 -18.00
C TRP A 11 12.79 32.70 -17.16
N LYS A 12 12.63 32.62 -15.83
CA LYS A 12 13.59 33.10 -14.83
C LYS A 12 13.94 31.99 -13.84
N PRO A 13 14.71 30.97 -14.25
CA PRO A 13 15.07 29.87 -13.37
C PRO A 13 16.03 30.33 -12.29
N ARG A 14 15.95 29.69 -11.13
CA ARG A 14 16.95 29.83 -10.08
C ARG A 14 17.95 28.69 -10.26
N VAL A 15 19.18 29.01 -10.68
CA VAL A 15 20.23 28.02 -10.92
C VAL A 15 21.46 28.39 -10.13
N ARG A 16 22.10 27.41 -9.49
CA ARG A 16 23.34 27.63 -8.73
C ARG A 16 24.31 26.45 -8.84
N PRO A 17 25.61 26.66 -8.61
CA PRO A 17 26.52 25.60 -8.23
C PRO A 17 25.96 24.82 -7.03
N ALA A 18 26.01 23.50 -7.10
CA ALA A 18 25.49 22.68 -6.02
C ALA A 18 26.40 22.76 -4.79
N PRO A 19 25.85 22.91 -3.57
CA PRO A 19 26.66 22.93 -2.35
C PRO A 19 27.18 21.51 -2.04
N SER A 20 28.34 21.40 -1.41
CA SER A 20 28.86 20.09 -0.94
C SER A 20 28.10 19.54 0.27
N ARG A 21 27.30 20.38 0.96
CA ARG A 21 26.62 20.08 2.22
C ARG A 21 25.23 19.48 2.04
N ARG A 22 24.79 18.64 2.98
CA ARG A 22 23.43 18.07 3.05
C ARG A 22 22.97 18.06 4.50
N ALA A 23 21.67 18.33 4.72
CA ALA A 23 21.10 18.39 6.07
C ALA A 23 21.35 17.11 6.89
N TRP A 24 21.04 15.94 6.32
CA TRP A 24 21.29 14.65 6.99
C TRP A 24 22.78 14.40 7.27
N MET A 25 23.69 14.94 6.46
CA MET A 25 25.13 14.81 6.70
C MET A 25 25.58 15.67 7.88
N ASP A 26 24.96 16.84 8.08
CA ASP A 26 25.18 17.67 9.27
C ASP A 26 24.74 16.93 10.55
N GLU A 27 23.65 16.15 10.48
CA GLU A 27 23.14 15.33 11.59
C GLU A 27 24.09 14.19 12.00
N THR A 28 25.03 13.78 11.14
CA THR A 28 26.03 12.74 11.46
C THR A 28 27.20 13.24 12.31
N ASN A 29 27.09 14.38 13.01
CA ASN A 29 28.23 15.10 13.61
C ASN A 29 29.38 15.34 12.59
N GLY A 30 29.01 15.50 11.32
CA GLY A 30 29.94 15.69 10.21
C GLY A 30 30.76 14.46 9.80
N HIS A 31 30.51 13.27 10.36
CA HIS A 31 31.20 12.05 9.95
C HIS A 31 31.02 11.74 8.47
N ALA A 32 29.82 11.97 7.91
CA ALA A 32 29.54 11.77 6.50
C ALA A 32 30.42 12.65 5.58
N TYR A 33 30.84 13.83 6.03
CA TYR A 33 31.74 14.71 5.27
C TYR A 33 33.17 14.18 5.15
N ARG A 34 33.54 13.15 5.91
CA ARG A 34 34.82 12.46 5.77
C ARG A 34 34.84 11.52 4.57
N CYS A 35 33.67 11.21 3.99
CA CYS A 35 33.57 10.47 2.74
C CYS A 35 33.71 11.44 1.56
N LEU A 36 34.96 11.65 1.11
CA LEU A 36 35.28 12.52 -0.01
C LEU A 36 34.47 12.23 -1.29
N PRO A 37 34.20 10.95 -1.67
CA PRO A 37 33.33 10.67 -2.82
C PRO A 37 31.93 11.29 -2.71
N LEU A 38 31.31 11.28 -1.52
CA LEU A 38 30.00 11.90 -1.32
C LEU A 38 30.05 13.42 -1.46
N THR A 39 31.06 14.07 -0.88
CA THR A 39 31.17 15.54 -0.90
C THR A 39 31.52 16.07 -2.29
N ILE A 40 32.34 15.33 -3.04
CA ILE A 40 32.64 15.62 -4.45
C ILE A 40 31.36 15.47 -5.27
N ALA A 41 30.65 14.35 -5.16
CA ALA A 41 29.39 14.13 -5.89
C ALA A 41 28.37 15.24 -5.61
N ASN A 42 28.24 15.66 -4.36
CA ASN A 42 27.31 16.71 -3.95
C ASN A 42 27.53 18.05 -4.66
N ALA A 43 28.78 18.37 -5.00
CA ALA A 43 29.20 19.64 -5.61
C ALA A 43 29.61 19.50 -7.09
N HIS A 44 29.41 18.32 -7.70
CA HIS A 44 29.88 18.00 -9.05
C HIS A 44 28.98 18.57 -10.17
N GLY A 45 28.31 19.70 -9.96
CA GLY A 45 27.37 20.22 -10.95
C GLY A 45 26.55 21.40 -10.47
N TRP A 46 25.41 21.60 -11.13
CA TRP A 46 24.49 22.70 -10.90
C TRP A 46 23.11 22.20 -10.50
N GLU A 47 22.48 22.89 -9.54
CA GLU A 47 21.09 22.67 -9.15
C GLU A 47 20.17 23.70 -9.83
N PHE A 48 19.10 23.25 -10.47
CA PHE A 48 17.94 24.08 -10.77
C PHE A 48 16.96 23.98 -9.61
N LEU A 49 16.52 25.15 -9.14
CA LEU A 49 15.67 25.28 -7.98
C LEU A 49 14.26 25.65 -8.38
N ASN A 50 13.32 25.15 -7.60
CA ASN A 50 11.91 25.48 -7.70
C ASN A 50 11.68 26.97 -7.40
N ASN A 51 10.79 27.61 -8.15
CA ASN A 51 10.50 29.06 -7.99
C ASN A 51 9.43 29.33 -6.93
N ARG A 52 8.63 28.32 -6.55
CA ARG A 52 7.43 28.45 -5.73
C ARG A 52 7.17 27.18 -4.94
N GLY A 53 6.65 27.32 -3.72
CA GLY A 53 6.22 26.16 -2.96
C GLY A 53 4.93 25.55 -3.53
N PHE A 54 4.90 24.21 -3.67
CA PHE A 54 3.66 23.47 -3.89
C PHE A 54 3.66 22.10 -3.21
N GLU A 55 2.51 21.45 -3.19
CA GLU A 55 2.38 20.05 -2.81
C GLU A 55 1.80 19.23 -3.97
N VAL A 56 2.20 17.97 -4.03
CA VAL A 56 1.67 17.02 -5.00
C VAL A 56 1.33 15.70 -4.33
N ARG A 57 0.26 15.05 -4.76
CA ARG A 57 -0.10 13.70 -4.38
C ARG A 57 -0.45 12.90 -5.62
N TRP A 58 0.03 11.66 -5.67
CA TRP A 58 -0.42 10.68 -6.64
C TRP A 58 -1.48 9.77 -6.03
N ASN A 59 -2.60 9.56 -6.72
CA ASN A 59 -3.71 8.74 -6.24
C ASN A 59 -3.51 7.23 -6.45
N GLY A 60 -2.56 6.80 -7.28
CA GLY A 60 -2.31 5.39 -7.64
C GLY A 60 -2.65 5.02 -9.08
N ASP A 61 -3.38 5.88 -9.79
CA ASP A 61 -3.80 5.62 -11.16
C ASP A 61 -2.69 5.87 -12.18
N THR A 62 -2.85 5.32 -13.38
CA THR A 62 -1.89 5.46 -14.48
C THR A 62 -2.14 6.69 -15.36
N GLY A 63 -3.31 7.31 -15.25
CA GLY A 63 -3.71 8.50 -16.02
C GLY A 63 -2.87 9.74 -15.75
N LYS A 64 -2.97 10.75 -16.63
CA LYS A 64 -2.28 12.04 -16.43
C LYS A 64 -2.95 12.88 -15.35
N ASP A 65 -4.25 12.71 -15.15
CA ASP A 65 -5.07 13.30 -14.10
C ASP A 65 -4.87 12.67 -12.71
N ALA A 66 -4.04 11.63 -12.61
CA ALA A 66 -3.72 10.93 -11.37
C ALA A 66 -2.90 11.76 -10.34
N LEU A 67 -2.34 12.90 -10.77
CA LEU A 67 -1.59 13.82 -9.90
C LEU A 67 -2.45 15.00 -9.48
N GLU A 68 -2.62 15.16 -8.17
CA GLU A 68 -3.22 16.34 -7.57
C GLU A 68 -2.10 17.30 -7.15
N ILE A 69 -2.02 18.47 -7.79
CA ILE A 69 -0.99 19.48 -7.54
C ILE A 69 -1.64 20.74 -6.95
N VAL A 70 -1.14 21.20 -5.81
CA VAL A 70 -1.68 22.33 -5.05
C VAL A 70 -0.58 23.36 -4.77
N SER A 71 -0.68 24.52 -5.40
CA SER A 71 0.23 25.66 -5.16
C SER A 71 -0.07 26.36 -3.84
N ASP A 72 0.97 26.86 -3.14
CA ASP A 72 0.82 27.53 -1.84
C ASP A 72 -0.02 28.81 -1.89
N ASN A 73 0.01 29.52 -3.02
CA ASN A 73 -0.71 30.78 -3.22
C ASN A 73 -1.99 30.62 -4.07
N GLY A 74 -2.35 29.39 -4.45
CA GLY A 74 -3.49 29.10 -5.32
C GLY A 74 -3.32 29.48 -6.79
N GLU A 75 -2.16 30.03 -7.18
CA GLU A 75 -1.88 30.34 -8.59
C GLU A 75 -1.51 29.08 -9.37
N PRO A 76 -1.84 29.00 -10.67
CA PRO A 76 -1.42 27.90 -11.53
C PRO A 76 0.11 27.75 -11.59
N LEU A 77 0.58 26.51 -11.58
CA LEU A 77 1.99 26.16 -11.80
C LEU A 77 2.18 25.78 -13.26
N HIS A 78 2.71 26.68 -14.08
CA HIS A 78 2.90 26.45 -15.52
C HIS A 78 4.12 25.58 -15.85
N ASP A 79 5.05 25.45 -14.90
CA ASP A 79 6.30 24.70 -15.02
C ASP A 79 6.25 23.31 -14.37
N VAL A 80 5.11 22.91 -13.82
CA VAL A 80 4.90 21.61 -13.17
C VAL A 80 3.65 20.97 -13.74
N ALA A 81 3.76 19.72 -14.21
CA ALA A 81 2.66 19.01 -14.84
C ALA A 81 2.77 17.49 -14.67
N SER A 82 1.70 16.79 -15.06
CA SER A 82 1.68 15.34 -15.26
C SER A 82 1.67 15.04 -16.76
N VAL A 83 2.86 14.81 -17.33
CA VAL A 83 3.00 14.64 -18.80
C VAL A 83 2.89 13.17 -19.20
N PHE A 84 3.47 12.28 -18.39
CA PHE A 84 3.62 10.86 -18.70
C PHE A 84 2.55 9.96 -18.06
N GLY A 85 1.81 10.45 -17.06
CA GLY A 85 0.98 9.59 -16.21
C GLY A 85 1.82 8.73 -15.25
N HIS A 86 1.26 7.61 -14.77
CA HIS A 86 1.95 6.61 -13.92
C HIS A 86 2.66 7.18 -12.69
N GLY A 87 2.09 8.23 -12.07
CA GLY A 87 2.68 8.88 -10.90
C GLY A 87 4.00 9.60 -11.19
N ILE A 88 4.20 10.08 -12.43
CA ILE A 88 5.38 10.87 -12.81
C ILE A 88 5.06 12.35 -12.77
N LEU A 89 5.66 13.05 -11.81
CA LEU A 89 5.69 14.50 -11.73
C LEU A 89 6.75 15.04 -12.67
N THR A 90 6.36 15.96 -13.55
CA THR A 90 7.23 16.54 -14.56
C THR A 90 7.46 18.03 -14.29
N PHE A 91 8.72 18.43 -14.20
CA PHE A 91 9.16 19.82 -14.15
C PHE A 91 9.70 20.24 -15.53
N HIS A 92 9.19 21.36 -16.06
CA HIS A 92 9.64 21.91 -17.34
C HIS A 92 10.89 22.78 -17.17
N VAL A 93 12.05 22.24 -17.57
CA VAL A 93 13.31 23.01 -17.64
C VAL A 93 13.32 23.77 -18.97
N SER A 94 12.76 24.98 -18.98
CA SER A 94 12.54 25.78 -20.19
C SER A 94 13.81 26.50 -20.72
N ALA A 95 14.98 25.87 -20.54
CA ALA A 95 16.25 26.26 -21.16
C ALA A 95 16.66 25.25 -22.22
N ILE A 96 17.22 25.75 -23.32
CA ILE A 96 18.02 24.93 -24.23
C ILE A 96 19.45 24.94 -23.70
N MET A 97 19.89 23.81 -23.16
CA MET A 97 21.26 23.64 -22.69
C MET A 97 22.18 23.29 -23.88
N ARG A 98 23.33 23.95 -23.96
CA ARG A 98 24.33 23.75 -25.02
C ARG A 98 25.71 23.48 -24.44
N THR A 99 26.26 22.34 -24.82
CA THR A 99 27.65 21.93 -24.55
C THR A 99 28.51 22.04 -25.81
N GLU A 100 29.83 21.90 -25.66
CA GLU A 100 30.73 21.70 -26.81
C GLU A 100 30.47 20.34 -27.49
N PRO A 101 30.78 20.19 -28.79
CA PRO A 101 30.64 18.93 -29.52
C PRO A 101 31.22 17.72 -28.78
N GLY A 102 30.47 16.61 -28.75
CA GLY A 102 30.88 15.36 -28.09
C GLY A 102 30.53 15.26 -26.60
N TRP A 103 29.93 16.29 -26.02
CA TRP A 103 29.48 16.30 -24.62
C TRP A 103 27.96 16.21 -24.49
N ASN A 104 27.52 15.37 -23.56
CA ASN A 104 26.14 15.26 -23.10
C ASN A 104 25.99 15.90 -21.72
N LEU A 105 24.75 16.09 -21.27
CA LEU A 105 24.44 16.35 -19.86
C LEU A 105 23.89 15.09 -19.20
N TRP A 106 24.45 14.73 -18.05
CA TRP A 106 23.76 13.92 -17.07
C TRP A 106 22.73 14.80 -16.35
N VAL A 107 21.50 14.31 -16.23
CA VAL A 107 20.37 15.02 -15.63
C VAL A 107 19.71 14.09 -14.62
N GLY A 108 19.48 14.57 -13.39
CA GLY A 108 18.80 13.80 -12.36
C GLY A 108 18.49 14.63 -11.13
N GLY A 109 18.25 13.97 -9.99
CA GLY A 109 18.10 14.68 -8.71
C GLY A 109 19.44 15.08 -8.10
N SER A 110 19.41 16.06 -7.20
CA SER A 110 20.61 16.48 -6.46
C SER A 110 21.19 15.29 -5.68
N PRO A 111 22.47 14.91 -5.88
CA PRO A 111 23.07 13.75 -5.24
C PRO A 111 22.95 13.80 -3.72
N ASN A 112 22.70 12.65 -3.09
CA ASN A 112 22.57 12.50 -1.63
C ASN A 112 21.52 13.43 -0.99
N ARG A 113 20.51 13.87 -1.75
CA ARG A 113 19.34 14.59 -1.25
C ARG A 113 18.13 13.67 -1.38
N PHE A 114 17.74 13.06 -0.28
CA PHE A 114 16.62 12.13 -0.23
C PHE A 114 15.31 12.87 -0.03
N LYS A 115 14.26 12.38 -0.69
CA LYS A 115 12.89 12.84 -0.52
C LYS A 115 11.99 11.64 -0.33
N ASP A 116 11.23 11.64 0.75
CA ASP A 116 10.35 10.51 1.05
C ASP A 116 9.11 10.53 0.12
N GLY A 117 8.68 9.34 -0.34
CA GLY A 117 7.51 9.17 -1.19
C GLY A 117 7.69 9.48 -2.68
N ILE A 118 8.82 10.05 -3.10
CA ILE A 118 9.11 10.34 -4.51
C ILE A 118 10.62 10.26 -4.81
N ALA A 119 10.99 9.77 -5.99
CA ALA A 119 12.37 9.67 -6.42
C ALA A 119 12.59 10.35 -7.78
N PRO A 120 13.70 11.08 -7.96
CA PRO A 120 14.06 11.66 -9.25
C PRO A 120 14.44 10.56 -10.25
N LEU A 121 14.02 10.71 -11.51
CA LEU A 121 14.49 9.90 -12.62
C LEU A 121 15.76 10.52 -13.22
N THR A 122 16.64 9.66 -13.73
CA THR A 122 17.93 10.08 -14.29
C THR A 122 17.94 9.84 -15.79
N GLY A 123 18.54 10.77 -16.54
CA GLY A 123 18.70 10.67 -17.99
C GLY A 123 20.03 11.27 -18.47
N ILE A 124 20.40 10.91 -19.70
CA ILE A 124 21.50 11.52 -20.44
C ILE A 124 20.89 12.28 -21.62
N VAL A 125 21.24 13.55 -21.77
CA VAL A 125 20.68 14.43 -22.80
C VAL A 125 21.81 14.88 -23.72
N GLU A 126 21.67 14.67 -25.03
CA GLU A 126 22.58 15.22 -26.03
C GLU A 126 22.33 16.71 -26.18
N THR A 127 23.29 17.53 -25.78
CA THR A 127 23.14 18.99 -25.69
C THR A 127 24.06 19.76 -26.62
N ASP A 128 24.96 19.10 -27.35
CA ASP A 128 25.85 19.76 -28.30
C ASP A 128 25.14 20.16 -29.61
N TRP A 129 24.11 19.42 -30.04
CA TRP A 129 23.33 19.71 -31.25
C TRP A 129 21.84 19.99 -30.98
N SER A 130 21.24 19.39 -29.93
CA SER A 130 19.79 19.41 -29.71
C SER A 130 19.20 20.83 -29.64
N PRO A 131 18.11 21.13 -30.37
CA PRO A 131 17.38 22.39 -30.23
C PRO A 131 16.30 22.34 -29.14
N TYR A 132 16.13 21.19 -28.45
CA TYR A 132 15.01 20.94 -27.56
C TYR A 132 15.34 21.29 -26.10
N THR A 133 14.33 21.77 -25.38
CA THR A 133 14.33 21.74 -23.91
C THR A 133 14.16 20.30 -23.42
N PHE A 134 14.50 20.04 -22.15
CA PHE A 134 14.17 18.76 -21.51
C PHE A 134 13.31 18.99 -20.27
N THR A 135 12.70 17.91 -19.79
CA THR A 135 11.94 17.92 -18.54
C THR A 135 12.71 17.15 -17.47
N MET A 136 12.64 17.60 -16.23
CA MET A 136 13.08 16.81 -15.09
C MET A 136 11.89 16.05 -14.51
N ASN A 137 12.01 14.72 -14.39
CA ASN A 137 10.90 13.85 -14.01
C ASN A 137 11.17 13.18 -12.66
N TRP A 138 10.14 13.12 -11.82
CA TRP A 138 10.17 12.49 -10.51
C TRP A 138 9.04 11.46 -10.42
N ARG A 139 9.34 10.24 -10.00
CA ARG A 139 8.38 9.15 -9.89
C ARG A 139 8.01 8.92 -8.44
N PHE A 140 6.71 8.91 -8.15
CA PHE A 140 6.21 8.52 -6.83
C PHE A 140 6.59 7.08 -6.50
N THR A 141 6.97 6.83 -5.25
CA THR A 141 7.31 5.48 -4.76
C THR A 141 6.15 4.79 -4.05
N ARG A 142 5.11 5.54 -3.68
CA ARG A 142 3.84 5.03 -3.14
C ARG A 142 2.70 6.03 -3.35
N PRO A 143 1.46 5.55 -3.60
CA PRO A 143 0.30 6.41 -3.76
C PRO A 143 -0.22 6.95 -2.41
N GLY A 144 -1.11 7.94 -2.48
CA GLY A 144 -1.82 8.52 -1.33
C GLY A 144 -1.00 9.46 -0.44
N GLN A 145 0.33 9.49 -0.60
CA GLN A 145 1.21 10.37 0.16
C GLN A 145 1.31 11.76 -0.49
N TRP A 146 1.07 12.81 0.30
CA TRP A 146 1.42 14.18 -0.05
C TRP A 146 2.93 14.39 0.03
N VAL A 147 3.51 14.92 -1.04
CA VAL A 147 4.92 15.29 -1.15
C VAL A 147 5.03 16.78 -1.38
N ARG A 148 5.82 17.44 -0.54
CA ARG A 148 6.00 18.90 -0.52
C ARG A 148 7.26 19.30 -1.27
N PHE A 149 7.18 20.23 -2.22
CA PHE A 149 8.34 20.91 -2.80
C PHE A 149 8.37 22.36 -2.32
N ASP A 150 9.43 22.75 -1.60
CA ASP A 150 9.57 24.11 -1.11
C ASP A 150 10.06 25.07 -2.22
N GLU A 151 9.78 26.36 -2.06
CA GLU A 151 10.44 27.39 -2.86
C GLU A 151 11.96 27.31 -2.64
N ASN A 152 12.74 27.45 -3.71
CA ASN A 152 14.19 27.23 -3.74
C ASN A 152 14.66 25.79 -3.47
N GLU A 153 13.76 24.81 -3.40
CA GLU A 153 14.16 23.41 -3.32
C GLU A 153 14.80 22.94 -4.63
N PRO A 154 15.95 22.23 -4.62
CA PRO A 154 16.53 21.64 -5.81
C PRO A 154 15.61 20.59 -6.44
N ILE A 155 15.21 20.82 -7.69
CA ILE A 155 14.34 19.90 -8.46
C ILE A 155 15.11 19.13 -9.53
N CYS A 156 16.24 19.67 -10.00
CA CYS A 156 17.07 19.08 -11.04
C CYS A 156 18.54 19.37 -10.74
N PHE A 157 19.41 18.41 -11.06
CA PHE A 157 20.85 18.51 -10.99
C PHE A 157 21.45 18.07 -12.32
N VAL A 158 22.41 18.85 -12.82
CA VAL A 158 23.05 18.57 -14.10
C VAL A 158 24.57 18.67 -14.02
N PHE A 159 25.25 17.84 -14.80
CA PHE A 159 26.68 17.99 -15.07
C PHE A 159 27.07 17.38 -16.44
N PRO A 160 28.10 17.92 -17.11
CA PRO A 160 28.55 17.40 -18.39
C PRO A 160 29.25 16.05 -18.28
N VAL A 161 28.96 15.16 -19.23
CA VAL A 161 29.63 13.86 -19.42
C VAL A 161 30.04 13.70 -20.87
N LEU A 162 31.18 13.06 -21.12
CA LEU A 162 31.67 12.83 -22.48
C LEU A 162 30.88 11.67 -23.11
N ARG A 163 30.33 11.87 -24.31
CA ARG A 163 29.34 10.97 -24.94
C ARG A 163 29.85 9.54 -25.12
N ASP A 164 31.07 9.40 -25.66
CA ASP A 164 31.57 8.10 -26.12
C ASP A 164 32.36 7.33 -25.07
N THR A 165 32.51 7.85 -23.84
CA THR A 165 33.36 7.19 -22.83
C THR A 165 32.87 5.79 -22.48
N ILE A 166 31.55 5.55 -22.45
CA ILE A 166 31.00 4.23 -22.13
C ILE A 166 31.09 3.27 -23.31
N SER A 167 30.84 3.72 -24.54
CA SER A 167 30.92 2.88 -25.74
C SER A 167 32.36 2.52 -26.11
N GLN A 168 33.32 3.38 -25.78
CA GLN A 168 34.76 3.14 -25.98
C GLN A 168 35.42 2.39 -24.82
N ALA A 169 34.73 2.23 -23.68
CA ALA A 169 35.28 1.51 -22.55
C ALA A 169 35.49 0.03 -22.89
N GLN A 170 36.69 -0.49 -22.59
CA GLN A 170 37.01 -1.91 -22.70
C GLN A 170 37.18 -2.48 -21.28
N PRO A 171 36.09 -2.88 -20.60
CA PRO A 171 36.18 -3.39 -19.24
C PRO A 171 36.92 -4.74 -19.21
N VAL A 172 37.89 -4.86 -18.30
CA VAL A 172 38.68 -6.08 -18.08
C VAL A 172 38.56 -6.49 -16.62
N MET A 173 38.31 -7.77 -16.36
CA MET A 173 38.39 -8.35 -15.02
C MET A 173 39.76 -9.01 -14.84
N LYS A 174 40.45 -8.66 -13.75
CA LYS A 174 41.74 -9.23 -13.35
C LYS A 174 41.70 -9.65 -11.90
N LEU A 175 42.51 -10.64 -11.54
CA LEU A 175 42.78 -10.98 -10.15
C LEU A 175 43.64 -9.89 -9.50
N ILE A 176 43.46 -9.69 -8.18
CA ILE A 176 44.18 -8.65 -7.44
C ILE A 176 45.69 -8.93 -7.41
N GLU A 177 46.07 -10.20 -7.52
CA GLU A 177 47.44 -10.71 -7.57
C GLU A 177 48.16 -10.36 -8.88
N GLU A 178 47.43 -10.04 -9.96
CA GLU A 178 48.03 -9.68 -11.25
C GLU A 178 48.65 -8.27 -11.25
N GLU A 179 48.29 -7.42 -10.27
CA GLU A 179 48.90 -6.10 -10.09
C GLU A 179 49.94 -6.15 -8.97
N GLU A 180 51.20 -5.88 -9.32
CA GLU A 180 52.34 -5.97 -8.40
C GLU A 180 52.10 -5.14 -7.12
N GLY A 181 52.16 -5.81 -5.98
CA GLY A 181 52.02 -5.18 -4.65
C GLY A 181 50.59 -4.77 -4.27
N LEU A 182 49.58 -5.03 -5.09
CA LEU A 182 48.20 -4.60 -4.80
C LEU A 182 47.58 -5.42 -3.66
N LEU A 183 47.75 -6.75 -3.65
CA LEU A 183 47.21 -7.61 -2.59
C LEU A 183 47.83 -7.29 -1.23
N GLU A 184 49.14 -7.04 -1.17
CA GLU A 184 49.85 -6.68 0.06
C GLU A 184 49.36 -5.33 0.59
N ARG A 185 49.28 -4.29 -0.26
CA ARG A 185 48.76 -2.97 0.10
C ARG A 185 47.31 -3.04 0.58
N HIS A 186 46.46 -3.81 -0.11
CA HIS A 186 45.06 -4.02 0.27
C HIS A 186 44.96 -4.73 1.63
N SER A 187 45.76 -5.78 1.85
CA SER A 187 45.79 -6.52 3.11
C SER A 187 46.26 -5.65 4.29
N ALA A 188 47.29 -4.83 4.07
CA ALA A 188 47.77 -3.87 5.07
C ALA A 188 46.72 -2.81 5.43
N TRP A 189 46.02 -2.29 4.41
CA TRP A 189 44.87 -1.39 4.60
C TRP A 189 43.75 -2.06 5.40
N ALA A 190 43.37 -3.30 5.03
CA ALA A 190 42.31 -4.05 5.69
C ALA A 190 42.63 -4.34 7.16
N ALA A 191 43.86 -4.77 7.46
CA ALA A 191 44.32 -4.99 8.83
C ALA A 191 44.26 -3.70 9.67
N THR A 192 44.70 -2.57 9.11
CA THR A 192 44.62 -1.26 9.77
C THR A 192 43.17 -0.87 10.05
N ARG A 193 42.26 -1.07 9.09
CA ARG A 193 40.83 -0.78 9.26
C ARG A 193 40.19 -1.68 10.32
N GLN A 194 40.55 -2.96 10.36
CA GLN A 194 40.07 -3.89 11.38
C GLN A 194 40.55 -3.47 12.77
N ALA A 195 41.83 -3.10 12.91
CA ALA A 195 42.42 -2.60 14.15
C ALA A 195 41.80 -1.26 14.63
N VAL A 196 41.40 -0.39 13.70
CA VAL A 196 40.70 0.86 14.03
C VAL A 196 39.22 0.65 14.35
N ASN A 197 38.59 -0.41 13.82
CA ASN A 197 37.19 -0.73 14.10
C ASN A 197 37.00 -1.52 15.39
N ASN A 198 37.96 -2.39 15.74
CA ASN A 198 37.96 -3.15 16.99
C ASN A 198 38.56 -2.38 18.18
N GLY A 199 39.02 -1.13 17.97
CA GLY A 199 39.55 -0.24 19.01
C GLY A 199 41.00 -0.53 19.43
N THR A 200 41.71 -1.40 18.72
CA THR A 200 43.12 -1.73 19.02
C THR A 200 44.07 -0.59 18.62
N VAL A 201 43.70 0.21 17.63
CA VAL A 201 44.44 1.39 17.17
C VAL A 201 43.54 2.62 17.23
N GLU A 202 44.08 3.72 17.76
CA GLU A 202 43.36 4.99 17.82
C GLU A 202 43.07 5.53 16.40
N ARG A 203 41.86 6.07 16.24
CA ARG A 203 41.43 6.65 14.97
C ARG A 203 42.01 8.05 14.79
N THR A 204 43.08 8.17 14.00
CA THR A 204 43.73 9.43 13.65
C THR A 204 43.58 9.71 12.16
N ALA A 205 43.93 10.92 11.72
CA ALA A 205 44.00 11.25 10.30
C ALA A 205 45.01 10.35 9.56
N GLN A 206 46.10 9.97 10.24
CA GLN A 206 47.11 9.05 9.72
C GLN A 206 46.59 7.63 9.56
N THR A 207 45.68 7.14 10.42
CA THR A 207 45.21 5.75 10.39
C THR A 207 43.88 5.56 9.66
N SER A 208 43.18 6.62 9.22
CA SER A 208 41.81 6.50 8.69
C SER A 208 41.42 7.42 7.52
N LEU A 209 42.24 8.41 7.13
CA LEU A 209 41.88 9.42 6.11
C LEU A 209 42.85 9.44 4.91
N HIS A 210 43.40 8.30 4.51
CA HIS A 210 44.31 8.17 3.36
C HIS A 210 43.69 8.67 2.04
N TYR A 211 42.48 8.21 1.71
CA TYR A 211 41.77 8.67 0.50
C TYR A 211 41.45 10.18 0.53
N LEU A 212 41.12 10.73 1.70
CA LEU A 212 40.90 12.18 1.83
C LEU A 212 42.19 12.95 1.51
N ARG A 213 43.35 12.43 1.93
CA ARG A 213 44.67 13.03 1.70
C ARG A 213 45.22 12.77 0.29
N GLY A 214 44.74 11.74 -0.41
CA GLY A 214 45.27 11.33 -1.71
C GLY A 214 46.56 10.54 -1.61
N THR A 215 46.74 9.78 -0.51
CA THR A 215 47.92 8.97 -0.26
C THR A 215 47.57 7.49 -0.13
N ASP A 216 48.53 6.60 -0.36
CA ASP A 216 48.44 5.19 0.06
C ASP A 216 48.72 5.01 1.56
N MET A 217 48.87 3.75 2.00
CA MET A 217 49.12 3.37 3.39
C MET A 217 50.50 3.79 3.88
N GLU A 218 51.47 3.90 2.97
CA GLU A 218 52.83 4.38 3.22
C GLU A 218 52.93 5.92 3.18
N GLY A 219 51.83 6.61 2.84
CA GLY A 219 51.77 8.07 2.75
C GLY A 219 52.26 8.62 1.41
N LYS A 220 52.50 7.76 0.41
CA LYS A 220 52.94 8.14 -0.93
C LYS A 220 51.76 8.68 -1.75
N VAL A 221 52.00 9.78 -2.46
CA VAL A 221 51.06 10.35 -3.43
C VAL A 221 51.33 9.71 -4.79
N HIS A 222 50.32 9.05 -5.36
CA HIS A 222 50.43 8.41 -6.68
C HIS A 222 50.03 9.34 -7.82
N ILE A 223 49.12 10.29 -7.56
CA ILE A 223 48.58 11.20 -8.55
C ILE A 223 48.68 12.63 -8.00
N PRO A 224 49.38 13.55 -8.70
CA PRO A 224 49.68 14.88 -8.17
C PRO A 224 48.45 15.79 -8.07
N ASP A 225 47.36 15.50 -8.78
CA ASP A 225 46.16 16.32 -8.86
C ASP A 225 44.94 15.70 -8.15
N HIS A 226 45.16 14.91 -7.10
CA HIS A 226 44.08 14.38 -6.25
C HIS A 226 43.14 15.50 -5.76
N ARG A 227 41.85 15.37 -6.08
CA ARG A 227 40.87 16.43 -5.84
C ARG A 227 40.13 16.22 -4.53
N GLN A 228 40.30 17.16 -3.60
CA GLN A 228 39.60 17.18 -2.32
C GLN A 228 38.31 18.03 -2.34
N LYS A 229 38.17 18.90 -3.34
CA LYS A 229 37.01 19.78 -3.51
C LYS A 229 36.75 20.01 -5.00
N VAL A 230 35.48 20.16 -5.35
CA VAL A 230 35.03 20.65 -6.66
C VAL A 230 34.17 21.88 -6.42
N ARG A 231 34.39 22.92 -7.21
CA ARG A 231 33.56 24.13 -7.20
C ARG A 231 33.19 24.47 -8.64
N ALA A 232 31.93 24.20 -8.98
CA ALA A 232 31.37 24.62 -10.26
C ALA A 232 31.27 26.16 -10.31
N ALA A 233 31.50 26.74 -11.49
CA ALA A 233 31.34 28.17 -11.71
C ALA A 233 29.85 28.55 -11.76
N GLU A 234 29.50 29.78 -11.36
CA GLU A 234 28.12 30.27 -11.53
C GLU A 234 27.80 30.55 -13.01
N PHE A 235 26.53 30.42 -13.39
CA PHE A 235 26.09 30.92 -14.70
C PHE A 235 26.09 32.45 -14.68
N THR A 236 26.80 33.07 -15.62
CA THR A 236 26.89 34.52 -15.76
C THR A 236 25.73 35.06 -16.62
N GLY A 237 25.15 36.21 -16.28
CA GLY A 237 24.03 36.85 -17.02
C GLY A 237 22.90 37.35 -16.11
N GLU A 238 21.71 37.64 -16.67
CA GLU A 238 20.48 37.94 -15.90
C GLU A 238 19.98 36.69 -15.16
N THR A 239 20.66 36.32 -14.08
CA THR A 239 20.17 35.34 -13.11
C THR A 239 19.40 36.06 -12.01
N VAL A 240 18.28 35.49 -11.57
CA VAL A 240 17.54 36.05 -10.43
C VAL A 240 18.33 35.74 -9.17
N ALA A 241 18.61 36.76 -8.36
CA ALA A 241 19.21 36.57 -7.04
C ALA A 241 18.37 35.55 -6.26
N ILE A 242 19.01 34.46 -5.84
CA ILE A 242 18.37 33.44 -5.01
C ILE A 242 18.35 34.03 -3.60
N PRO A 243 17.19 34.41 -3.04
CA PRO A 243 17.13 34.89 -1.67
C PRO A 243 17.66 33.80 -0.75
N GLU A 244 18.33 34.17 0.36
CA GLU A 244 18.60 33.19 1.41
C GLU A 244 17.30 32.47 1.73
N VAL A 245 17.37 31.14 1.85
CA VAL A 245 16.23 30.31 2.23
C VAL A 245 15.80 30.78 3.60
N GLN A 246 14.86 31.73 3.66
CA GLN A 246 13.93 31.77 4.77
C GLN A 246 13.28 30.42 4.68
N SER A 247 13.68 29.49 5.55
CA SER A 247 12.87 28.31 5.80
C SER A 247 11.50 28.89 6.03
N CYS A 248 10.56 28.70 5.08
CA CYS A 248 9.24 29.27 5.23
C CYS A 248 8.79 28.70 6.56
N SER A 249 8.71 29.57 7.57
CA SER A 249 8.50 29.13 8.93
C SER A 249 7.29 28.21 8.87
N ARG A 250 7.39 27.05 9.52
CA ARG A 250 6.42 25.93 9.54
C ARG A 250 5.04 26.35 10.10
N SER A 251 4.50 27.51 9.74
CA SER A 251 3.62 28.29 10.61
C SER A 251 2.30 28.71 9.96
N ARG A 252 2.11 28.65 8.64
CA ARG A 252 0.77 28.91 8.03
C ARG A 252 0.12 27.66 7.45
N LEU A 253 0.79 26.95 6.55
CA LEU A 253 0.25 25.72 5.95
C LEU A 253 0.29 24.52 6.91
N PHE A 254 1.24 24.46 7.85
CA PHE A 254 1.23 23.45 8.92
C PHE A 254 0.01 23.60 9.84
N ARG A 255 -0.50 24.84 10.05
CA ARG A 255 -1.75 25.07 10.79
C ARG A 255 -2.98 24.65 10.00
N GLN A 256 -2.99 24.84 8.68
CA GLN A 256 -4.10 24.39 7.82
C GLN A 256 -4.08 22.88 7.52
N ARG A 257 -2.91 22.23 7.49
CA ARG A 257 -2.75 20.78 7.29
C ARG A 257 -2.80 19.96 8.57
N ALA A 258 -2.33 20.51 9.71
CA ALA A 258 -2.77 20.02 11.01
C ALA A 258 -4.29 20.10 11.04
N ALA A 259 -4.91 21.26 10.76
CA ALA A 259 -6.36 21.36 10.73
C ALA A 259 -7.04 20.39 9.73
N ARG A 260 -6.48 20.05 8.56
CA ARG A 260 -7.10 19.11 7.60
C ARG A 260 -6.87 17.63 7.94
N ARG A 261 -5.67 17.24 8.40
CA ARG A 261 -5.43 15.89 8.96
C ARG A 261 -6.15 15.71 10.29
N ASP A 262 -6.24 16.77 11.08
CA ASP A 262 -7.06 16.85 12.28
C ASP A 262 -8.52 16.80 11.87
N LEU A 263 -9.00 17.45 10.81
CA LEU A 263 -10.36 17.31 10.30
C LEU A 263 -10.64 15.89 9.81
N GLU A 264 -9.77 15.26 9.03
CA GLU A 264 -9.95 13.86 8.61
C GLU A 264 -9.88 12.89 9.79
N ARG A 265 -8.98 13.14 10.76
CA ARG A 265 -8.93 12.40 12.03
C ARG A 265 -10.13 12.71 12.91
N LEU A 266 -10.68 13.92 12.87
CA LEU A 266 -11.84 14.37 13.64
C LEU A 266 -13.10 13.80 13.01
N PHE A 267 -13.26 13.79 11.69
CA PHE A 267 -14.34 13.12 10.98
C PHE A 267 -14.26 11.62 11.21
N LYS A 268 -13.08 11.00 11.10
CA LYS A 268 -12.90 9.59 11.44
C LYS A 268 -13.19 9.33 12.92
N ALA A 269 -12.73 10.19 13.82
CA ALA A 269 -12.98 10.06 15.25
C ALA A 269 -14.43 10.37 15.61
N GLU A 270 -15.12 11.21 14.85
CA GLU A 270 -16.53 11.57 14.98
C GLU A 270 -17.39 10.43 14.47
N ASP A 271 -17.05 9.82 13.33
CA ASP A 271 -17.67 8.59 12.82
C ASP A 271 -17.45 7.42 13.80
N GLU A 272 -16.23 7.22 14.28
CA GLU A 272 -15.90 6.20 15.29
C GLU A 272 -16.61 6.49 16.62
N TRP A 273 -16.68 7.75 17.04
CA TRP A 273 -17.41 8.16 18.23
C TRP A 273 -18.92 7.95 18.06
N LEU A 274 -19.49 8.30 16.92
CA LEU A 274 -20.90 8.17 16.60
C LEU A 274 -21.31 6.70 16.56
N LEU A 275 -20.54 5.86 15.86
CA LEU A 275 -20.76 4.42 15.83
C LEU A 275 -20.58 3.79 17.23
N GLY A 276 -19.58 4.23 17.99
CA GLY A 276 -19.38 3.81 19.38
C GLY A 276 -20.49 4.30 20.32
N ALA A 277 -21.05 5.48 20.10
CA ALA A 277 -22.15 6.04 20.88
C ALA A 277 -23.45 5.29 20.58
N GLN A 278 -23.75 5.01 19.30
CA GLN A 278 -24.86 4.15 18.90
C GLN A 278 -24.74 2.77 19.55
N GLU A 279 -23.54 2.18 19.60
CA GLU A 279 -23.31 0.89 20.25
C GLU A 279 -23.53 0.96 21.78
N ARG A 280 -23.04 2.01 22.46
CA ARG A 280 -23.31 2.21 23.89
C ARG A 280 -24.80 2.40 24.18
N LEU A 281 -25.51 3.13 23.33
CA LEU A 281 -26.96 3.33 23.45
C LEU A 281 -27.72 2.01 23.27
N ARG A 282 -27.34 1.17 22.30
CA ARG A 282 -27.89 -0.20 22.17
C ARG A 282 -27.61 -1.02 23.43
N GLY A 283 -26.44 -0.84 24.03
CA GLY A 283 -26.02 -1.47 25.29
C GLY A 283 -26.86 -1.11 26.52
N LEU A 284 -27.63 0.00 26.50
CA LEU A 284 -28.44 0.42 27.66
C LEU A 284 -29.68 -0.44 27.89
N ALA A 285 -30.22 -1.06 26.84
CA ALA A 285 -31.34 -1.97 26.94
C ALA A 285 -30.83 -3.40 26.79
N HIS A 286 -30.98 -4.22 27.85
CA HIS A 286 -30.56 -5.62 27.84
C HIS A 286 -31.17 -6.40 26.65
N GLU A 287 -32.41 -6.07 26.28
CA GLU A 287 -33.12 -6.67 25.15
C GLU A 287 -32.59 -6.23 23.77
N ALA A 288 -31.88 -5.09 23.70
CA ALA A 288 -31.28 -4.54 22.48
C ALA A 288 -29.76 -4.79 22.40
N CYS A 289 -29.13 -5.14 23.52
CA CYS A 289 -27.71 -5.47 23.59
C CYS A 289 -27.47 -6.97 23.35
N GLY A 290 -26.37 -7.32 22.71
CA GLY A 290 -25.99 -8.71 22.50
C GLY A 290 -26.53 -9.35 21.22
N PHE A 291 -26.19 -10.61 21.03
CA PHE A 291 -26.64 -11.42 19.90
C PHE A 291 -27.97 -12.08 20.25
N ALA A 292 -29.08 -11.60 19.68
CA ALA A 292 -30.39 -12.16 19.98
C ALA A 292 -30.49 -13.61 19.46
N ARG A 293 -31.14 -14.48 20.25
CA ARG A 293 -31.45 -15.86 19.87
C ARG A 293 -32.96 -16.05 19.85
N CYS A 294 -33.51 -16.50 18.73
CA CYS A 294 -34.95 -16.69 18.55
C CYS A 294 -35.20 -17.96 17.75
N LYS A 295 -36.27 -18.73 18.03
CA LYS A 295 -36.61 -19.91 17.20
C LYS A 295 -37.52 -19.58 16.02
N GLN A 296 -38.39 -18.57 16.21
CA GLN A 296 -39.39 -18.16 15.24
C GLN A 296 -39.39 -16.64 15.12
N ILE A 297 -39.69 -16.16 13.92
CA ILE A 297 -39.73 -14.73 13.62
C ILE A 297 -40.78 -14.44 12.54
N SER A 298 -41.55 -13.38 12.73
CA SER A 298 -42.44 -12.85 11.68
C SER A 298 -41.72 -11.73 10.91
N ALA A 299 -42.14 -11.46 9.67
CA ALA A 299 -41.52 -10.41 8.86
C ALA A 299 -41.57 -9.02 9.54
N GLN A 300 -42.72 -8.69 10.15
CA GLN A 300 -42.90 -7.43 10.89
C GLN A 300 -41.94 -7.32 12.07
N ARG A 301 -41.79 -8.41 12.83
CA ARG A 301 -40.89 -8.45 13.98
C ARG A 301 -39.43 -8.40 13.53
N PHE A 302 -39.08 -9.12 12.47
CA PHE A 302 -37.73 -9.09 11.90
C PHE A 302 -37.33 -7.69 11.45
N LEU A 303 -38.22 -6.99 10.74
CA LEU A 303 -38.01 -5.61 10.32
C LEU A 303 -37.78 -4.68 11.51
N ALA A 304 -38.68 -4.73 12.49
CA ALA A 304 -38.69 -3.80 13.62
C ALA A 304 -37.55 -4.02 14.61
N GLU A 305 -37.16 -5.28 14.87
CA GLU A 305 -36.20 -5.62 15.93
C GLU A 305 -34.77 -5.86 15.43
N PHE A 306 -34.58 -6.15 14.13
CA PHE A 306 -33.28 -6.58 13.58
C PHE A 306 -32.87 -5.82 12.34
N TYR A 307 -33.68 -5.85 11.28
CA TYR A 307 -33.30 -5.31 9.98
C TYR A 307 -33.14 -3.78 9.99
N ALA A 308 -34.21 -3.04 10.36
CA ALA A 308 -34.15 -1.58 10.39
C ALA A 308 -33.22 -1.02 11.47
N PRO A 309 -33.12 -1.62 12.68
CA PRO A 309 -32.14 -1.18 13.69
C PRO A 309 -30.68 -1.56 13.39
N GLY A 310 -30.42 -2.41 12.40
CA GLY A 310 -29.08 -2.90 12.07
C GLY A 310 -28.49 -3.78 13.19
N ARG A 311 -29.31 -4.69 13.74
CA ARG A 311 -28.94 -5.58 14.86
C ARG A 311 -28.82 -7.03 14.40
N PRO A 312 -27.70 -7.73 14.68
CA PRO A 312 -27.52 -9.12 14.30
C PRO A 312 -28.35 -10.06 15.17
N ALA A 313 -28.71 -11.22 14.62
CA ALA A 313 -29.50 -12.22 15.32
C ALA A 313 -29.23 -13.64 14.82
N LEU A 314 -29.34 -14.61 15.73
CA LEU A 314 -29.33 -16.04 15.46
C LEU A 314 -30.76 -16.55 15.58
N PHE A 315 -31.23 -17.19 14.51
CA PHE A 315 -32.51 -17.88 14.49
C PHE A 315 -32.27 -19.39 14.54
N GLU A 316 -32.49 -19.96 15.73
CA GLU A 316 -32.21 -21.37 16.02
C GLU A 316 -33.22 -22.27 15.29
N GLY A 317 -32.72 -23.13 14.41
CA GLY A 317 -33.54 -24.07 13.65
C GLY A 317 -34.59 -23.45 12.70
N LEU A 318 -34.45 -22.18 12.31
CA LEU A 318 -35.42 -21.52 11.42
C LEU A 318 -35.53 -22.19 10.05
N ALA A 319 -34.45 -22.83 9.58
CA ALA A 319 -34.40 -23.59 8.34
C ALA A 319 -34.51 -25.12 8.56
N SER A 320 -35.02 -25.58 9.71
CA SER A 320 -35.09 -27.02 10.04
C SER A 320 -35.98 -27.84 9.08
N ASN A 321 -36.86 -27.17 8.33
CA ASN A 321 -37.73 -27.80 7.34
C ASN A 321 -37.08 -27.96 5.95
N TRP A 322 -35.85 -27.49 5.75
CA TRP A 322 -35.19 -27.61 4.44
C TRP A 322 -34.77 -29.06 4.17
N PRO A 323 -35.20 -29.68 3.06
CA PRO A 323 -34.73 -31.01 2.67
C PRO A 323 -33.20 -31.13 2.61
N ALA A 324 -32.51 -30.05 2.22
CA ALA A 324 -31.06 -29.94 2.13
C ALA A 324 -30.30 -30.40 3.38
N LEU A 325 -30.85 -30.22 4.60
CA LEU A 325 -30.17 -30.63 5.85
C LEU A 325 -29.89 -32.15 5.87
N SER A 326 -30.81 -32.92 5.29
CA SER A 326 -30.72 -34.38 5.20
C SER A 326 -30.06 -34.82 3.90
N ALA A 327 -30.41 -34.18 2.77
CA ALA A 327 -29.98 -34.58 1.44
C ALA A 327 -28.50 -34.26 1.17
N TRP A 328 -27.97 -33.14 1.69
CA TRP A 328 -26.63 -32.66 1.33
C TRP A 328 -25.56 -33.23 2.25
N THR A 329 -25.12 -34.43 1.93
CA THR A 329 -23.90 -35.03 2.47
C THR A 329 -22.69 -34.69 1.58
N ARG A 330 -21.48 -34.83 2.14
CA ARG A 330 -20.24 -34.68 1.36
C ARG A 330 -20.24 -35.58 0.13
N GLU A 331 -20.69 -36.81 0.29
CA GLU A 331 -20.75 -37.83 -0.76
C GLU A 331 -21.76 -37.44 -1.84
N SER A 332 -22.97 -37.03 -1.44
CA SER A 332 -24.02 -36.61 -2.39
C SER A 332 -23.61 -35.38 -3.21
N LEU A 333 -22.92 -34.41 -2.58
CA LEU A 333 -22.45 -33.21 -3.27
C LEU A 333 -21.28 -33.52 -4.20
N LEU A 334 -20.41 -34.47 -3.84
CA LEU A 334 -19.36 -34.95 -4.73
C LEU A 334 -19.92 -35.74 -5.92
N GLU A 335 -20.97 -36.52 -5.72
CA GLU A 335 -21.64 -37.25 -6.78
C GLU A 335 -22.35 -36.30 -7.75
N ARG A 336 -23.07 -35.29 -7.23
CA ARG A 336 -23.81 -34.32 -8.05
C ARG A 336 -22.91 -33.28 -8.72
N LEU A 337 -21.89 -32.78 -8.02
CA LEU A 337 -21.13 -31.59 -8.41
C LEU A 337 -19.61 -31.76 -8.42
N GLY A 338 -19.09 -32.98 -8.23
CA GLY A 338 -17.65 -33.20 -8.04
C GLY A 338 -16.77 -32.67 -9.18
N ASP A 339 -17.21 -32.80 -10.43
CA ASP A 339 -16.47 -32.30 -11.60
C ASP A 339 -16.66 -30.80 -11.87
N LYS A 340 -17.58 -30.15 -11.15
CA LYS A 340 -17.89 -28.73 -11.36
C LYS A 340 -16.70 -27.87 -10.95
N ARG A 341 -16.37 -26.89 -11.79
CA ARG A 341 -15.36 -25.88 -11.46
C ARG A 341 -15.98 -24.81 -10.57
N VAL A 342 -15.45 -24.68 -9.38
CA VAL A 342 -15.89 -23.73 -8.35
C VAL A 342 -14.81 -22.70 -8.09
N GLU A 343 -15.24 -21.52 -7.70
CA GLU A 343 -14.32 -20.49 -7.23
C GLU A 343 -13.87 -20.85 -5.81
N VAL A 344 -12.57 -20.78 -5.55
CA VAL A 344 -12.00 -21.11 -4.25
C VAL A 344 -11.21 -19.92 -3.73
N LEU A 345 -11.58 -19.51 -2.52
CA LEU A 345 -10.82 -18.53 -1.74
C LEU A 345 -9.74 -19.28 -0.97
N HIS A 346 -8.48 -19.07 -1.32
CA HIS A 346 -7.33 -19.65 -0.64
C HIS A 346 -6.75 -18.67 0.39
N PHE A 347 -6.45 -19.19 1.59
CA PHE A 347 -5.85 -18.44 2.69
C PHE A 347 -4.56 -19.11 3.13
N ASN A 348 -3.50 -18.31 3.32
CA ASN A 348 -2.21 -18.80 3.81
C ASN A 348 -2.07 -18.49 5.30
N GLU A 349 -2.14 -19.52 6.16
CA GLU A 349 -2.00 -19.35 7.61
C GLU A 349 -0.56 -19.20 8.09
N SER A 350 0.43 -19.65 7.30
CA SER A 350 1.85 -19.60 7.69
C SER A 350 2.54 -18.32 7.25
N ALA A 351 1.85 -17.45 6.51
CA ALA A 351 2.30 -16.08 6.31
C ALA A 351 2.16 -15.30 7.64
N PRO A 352 3.18 -14.53 8.07
CA PRO A 352 3.15 -13.76 9.33
C PRO A 352 2.04 -12.69 9.34
N HIS A 353 1.40 -12.47 8.20
CA HIS A 353 0.24 -11.63 8.00
C HIS A 353 -0.73 -12.43 7.15
N TYR A 354 -2.01 -12.54 7.55
CA TYR A 354 -3.02 -13.11 6.65
C TYR A 354 -3.03 -12.24 5.39
N ASP A 355 -2.47 -12.75 4.30
CA ASP A 355 -2.54 -12.11 2.99
C ASP A 355 -4.01 -11.97 2.57
N LEU A 356 -4.30 -11.02 1.68
CA LEU A 356 -5.60 -10.97 1.00
C LEU A 356 -5.91 -12.34 0.39
N PRO A 357 -7.19 -12.79 0.42
CA PRO A 357 -7.58 -14.05 -0.20
C PRO A 357 -7.08 -14.10 -1.64
N ARG A 358 -6.50 -15.24 -2.02
CA ARG A 358 -6.23 -15.52 -3.43
C ARG A 358 -7.42 -16.27 -4.00
N GLU A 359 -8.03 -15.69 -5.01
CA GLU A 359 -9.10 -16.33 -5.78
C GLU A 359 -8.49 -17.30 -6.80
N GLY A 360 -9.07 -18.49 -6.90
CA GLY A 360 -8.69 -19.51 -7.86
C GLY A 360 -9.92 -20.29 -8.34
N VAL A 361 -9.77 -21.09 -9.39
CA VAL A 361 -10.85 -21.91 -9.93
C VAL A 361 -10.39 -23.35 -10.09
N GLU A 362 -11.03 -24.27 -9.39
CA GLU A 362 -10.70 -25.70 -9.40
C GLU A 362 -11.94 -26.60 -9.35
N ALA A 363 -11.78 -27.89 -9.65
CA ALA A 363 -12.88 -28.84 -9.55
C ALA A 363 -13.27 -29.10 -8.08
N LEU A 364 -14.56 -29.16 -7.78
CA LEU A 364 -15.05 -29.33 -6.41
C LEU A 364 -14.49 -30.60 -5.74
N LYS A 365 -14.35 -31.70 -6.50
CA LYS A 365 -13.74 -32.95 -6.02
C LYS A 365 -12.28 -32.79 -5.61
N VAL A 366 -11.55 -31.88 -6.26
CA VAL A 366 -10.16 -31.56 -5.90
C VAL A 366 -10.14 -30.80 -4.58
N PHE A 367 -10.97 -29.76 -4.46
CA PHE A 367 -11.09 -28.97 -3.24
C PHE A 367 -11.48 -29.84 -2.04
N LEU A 368 -12.58 -30.58 -2.14
CA LEU A 368 -13.08 -31.44 -1.05
C LEU A 368 -12.17 -32.64 -0.80
N GLY A 369 -11.45 -33.14 -1.82
CA GLY A 369 -10.53 -34.27 -1.71
C GLY A 369 -9.24 -34.00 -0.94
N ARG A 370 -8.93 -32.73 -0.61
CA ARG A 370 -7.74 -32.39 0.17
C ARG A 370 -7.81 -32.93 1.60
N LYS A 371 -6.64 -33.21 2.17
CA LYS A 371 -6.51 -33.63 3.57
C LYS A 371 -6.71 -32.41 4.49
N PRO A 372 -7.38 -32.56 5.66
CA PRO A 372 -7.65 -31.47 6.61
C PRO A 372 -6.45 -30.63 7.09
N HIS A 373 -5.22 -31.13 6.92
CA HIS A 373 -3.99 -30.46 7.35
C HIS A 373 -3.18 -29.84 6.20
N ASP A 374 -3.69 -29.85 4.97
CA ASP A 374 -3.05 -29.17 3.85
C ASP A 374 -3.22 -27.64 4.04
N PRO A 375 -2.13 -26.85 4.08
CA PRO A 375 -2.20 -25.40 4.28
C PRO A 375 -3.09 -24.67 3.25
N VAL A 376 -3.27 -25.25 2.05
CA VAL A 376 -4.09 -24.70 0.97
C VAL A 376 -5.56 -25.15 1.08
N SER A 377 -5.87 -26.12 1.96
CA SER A 377 -7.19 -26.74 2.13
C SER A 377 -8.14 -26.03 3.10
N ARG A 378 -7.68 -24.98 3.80
CA ARG A 378 -8.52 -24.19 4.71
C ARG A 378 -9.33 -23.08 4.03
N GLY A 379 -9.40 -23.13 2.70
CA GLY A 379 -10.17 -22.21 1.87
C GLY A 379 -11.68 -22.41 1.94
N LEU A 380 -12.41 -21.57 1.20
CA LEU A 380 -13.87 -21.69 1.04
C LEU A 380 -14.19 -21.82 -0.45
N ALA A 381 -14.89 -22.87 -0.85
CA ALA A 381 -15.38 -23.04 -2.20
C ALA A 381 -16.76 -22.38 -2.35
N ARG A 382 -16.90 -21.49 -3.34
CA ARG A 382 -18.15 -20.83 -3.74
C ARG A 382 -18.63 -21.44 -5.04
N LEU A 383 -19.87 -21.95 -5.04
CA LEU A 383 -20.49 -22.44 -6.26
C LEU A 383 -20.86 -21.27 -7.20
N PRO A 384 -20.96 -21.49 -8.52
CA PRO A 384 -21.45 -20.46 -9.43
C PRO A 384 -22.89 -20.03 -9.12
N SER A 385 -23.34 -18.93 -9.74
CA SER A 385 -24.72 -18.44 -9.65
C SER A 385 -25.71 -19.57 -9.88
N TRP A 386 -26.86 -19.47 -9.24
CA TRP A 386 -27.94 -20.42 -9.39
C TRP A 386 -28.45 -20.57 -10.83
N ASP A 387 -28.16 -19.63 -11.73
CA ASP A 387 -28.47 -19.77 -13.18
C ASP A 387 -27.68 -20.90 -13.86
N ASP A 388 -26.73 -21.49 -13.15
CA ASP A 388 -25.99 -22.65 -13.59
C ASP A 388 -26.86 -23.94 -13.53
N PRO A 389 -27.11 -24.61 -14.67
CA PRO A 389 -27.96 -25.80 -14.73
C PRO A 389 -27.52 -26.94 -13.81
N ASP A 390 -26.22 -27.03 -13.50
CA ASP A 390 -25.71 -28.08 -12.62
C ASP A 390 -26.10 -27.83 -11.15
N VAL A 391 -26.29 -26.57 -10.77
CA VAL A 391 -26.68 -26.13 -9.41
C VAL A 391 -28.19 -26.00 -9.28
N ASP A 392 -28.93 -25.81 -10.38
CA ASP A 392 -30.39 -25.67 -10.41
C ASP A 392 -31.10 -26.83 -9.70
N SER A 393 -30.60 -28.06 -9.87
CA SER A 393 -31.10 -29.27 -9.19
C SER A 393 -31.09 -29.19 -7.66
N LEU A 394 -30.22 -28.36 -7.06
CA LEU A 394 -30.16 -28.16 -5.61
C LEU A 394 -31.26 -27.21 -5.09
N ARG A 395 -31.94 -26.44 -5.97
CA ARG A 395 -32.98 -25.48 -5.54
C ARG A 395 -34.17 -26.17 -4.92
N GLU A 396 -34.52 -27.36 -5.41
CA GLU A 396 -35.65 -28.16 -4.90
C GLU A 396 -35.47 -28.56 -3.42
N ASP A 397 -34.22 -28.62 -2.96
CA ASP A 397 -33.87 -28.97 -1.58
C ASP A 397 -33.96 -27.77 -0.61
N ILE A 398 -34.31 -26.57 -1.11
CA ILE A 398 -34.38 -25.32 -0.32
C ILE A 398 -35.83 -24.90 -0.11
N ALA A 399 -36.24 -24.77 1.16
CA ALA A 399 -37.55 -24.23 1.50
C ALA A 399 -37.51 -22.70 1.61
N PRO A 400 -38.64 -22.00 1.39
CA PRO A 400 -38.66 -20.54 1.48
C PRO A 400 -38.44 -20.03 2.92
N LEU A 401 -37.78 -18.88 3.05
CA LEU A 401 -37.64 -18.12 4.30
C LEU A 401 -38.45 -16.82 4.23
N ASP A 402 -39.77 -16.97 4.09
CA ASP A 402 -40.72 -15.87 3.81
C ASP A 402 -40.76 -14.77 4.86
N ALA A 403 -40.25 -15.02 6.07
CA ALA A 403 -40.15 -13.98 7.09
C ALA A 403 -39.00 -12.99 6.83
N LEU A 404 -38.01 -13.35 6.02
CA LEU A 404 -36.78 -12.58 5.82
C LEU A 404 -36.56 -12.20 4.35
N LEU A 405 -36.79 -13.15 3.43
CA LEU A 405 -36.36 -13.06 2.04
C LEU A 405 -37.55 -12.86 1.10
N ALA A 406 -37.32 -12.07 0.04
CA ALA A 406 -38.28 -11.94 -1.04
C ALA A 406 -38.37 -13.25 -1.84
N ARG A 407 -39.56 -13.57 -2.34
CA ARG A 407 -39.74 -14.61 -3.34
C ARG A 407 -39.48 -13.98 -4.71
N ASP A 408 -38.46 -14.47 -5.40
CA ASP A 408 -38.23 -14.15 -6.80
C ASP A 408 -38.55 -15.40 -7.63
N ASP A 409 -39.40 -15.23 -8.65
CA ASP A 409 -39.76 -16.29 -9.60
C ASP A 409 -38.56 -16.70 -10.48
N HIS A 410 -37.47 -15.90 -10.48
CA HIS A 410 -36.21 -16.17 -11.18
C HIS A 410 -35.07 -16.70 -10.30
N ALA A 411 -35.43 -17.32 -9.17
CA ALA A 411 -34.59 -18.10 -8.25
C ALA A 411 -33.87 -17.31 -7.16
N PRO A 412 -33.57 -17.94 -6.00
CA PRO A 412 -32.87 -17.25 -4.94
C PRO A 412 -31.45 -16.92 -5.39
N HIS A 413 -31.06 -15.65 -5.51
CA HIS A 413 -29.68 -15.20 -5.76
C HIS A 413 -28.81 -15.34 -4.49
N GLY A 414 -28.80 -16.52 -3.89
CA GLY A 414 -27.89 -16.80 -2.79
C GLY A 414 -26.61 -17.47 -3.27
N GLN A 415 -25.62 -17.51 -2.40
CA GLN A 415 -24.32 -18.11 -2.66
C GLN A 415 -24.12 -19.34 -1.78
N LEU A 416 -24.06 -20.54 -2.37
CA LEU A 416 -23.64 -21.76 -1.66
C LEU A 416 -22.14 -21.72 -1.44
N SER A 417 -21.74 -21.96 -0.19
CA SER A 417 -20.33 -22.05 0.22
C SER A 417 -20.06 -23.37 0.93
N LEU A 418 -18.99 -24.05 0.49
CA LEU A 418 -18.54 -25.33 1.03
C LEU A 418 -17.15 -25.17 1.65
N GLY A 419 -17.01 -25.68 2.89
CA GLY A 419 -15.75 -25.71 3.61
C GLY A 419 -15.38 -27.14 3.99
N ALA A 420 -14.09 -27.47 3.90
CA ALA A 420 -13.52 -28.63 4.56
C ALA A 420 -13.34 -28.38 6.07
N ASP A 421 -12.92 -29.40 6.81
CA ASP A 421 -12.57 -29.23 8.23
C ASP A 421 -11.51 -28.12 8.40
N GLN A 422 -11.70 -27.28 9.41
CA GLN A 422 -10.83 -26.15 9.73
C GLN A 422 -10.80 -25.03 8.67
N SER A 423 -11.73 -25.01 7.72
CA SER A 423 -11.84 -23.90 6.77
C SER A 423 -12.12 -22.60 7.50
N LEU A 424 -11.36 -21.56 7.16
CA LEU A 424 -11.42 -20.24 7.80
C LEU A 424 -11.84 -19.20 6.77
N LEU A 425 -12.84 -18.40 7.13
CA LEU A 425 -13.14 -17.13 6.50
C LEU A 425 -12.58 -16.03 7.40
N PRO A 426 -11.50 -15.32 6.99
CA PRO A 426 -10.87 -14.29 7.80
C PRO A 426 -11.79 -13.13 8.13
N MET A 427 -11.37 -12.33 9.11
CA MET A 427 -12.15 -11.18 9.56
C MET A 427 -12.34 -10.16 8.43
N HIS A 428 -13.59 -9.93 8.06
CA HIS A 428 -13.97 -8.96 7.03
C HIS A 428 -15.29 -8.26 7.38
N ARG A 429 -15.49 -7.10 6.78
CA ARG A 429 -16.71 -6.29 6.94
C ARG A 429 -17.70 -6.61 5.83
N LEU A 430 -18.97 -6.83 6.18
CA LEU A 430 -20.00 -7.05 5.18
C LEU A 430 -20.40 -5.74 4.47
N PRO A 431 -20.42 -5.71 3.13
CA PRO A 431 -20.75 -4.51 2.36
C PRO A 431 -22.27 -4.25 2.26
N CYS A 432 -23.09 -5.23 2.63
CA CYS A 432 -24.55 -5.20 2.60
C CYS A 432 -25.10 -6.06 3.74
N ASN A 433 -26.41 -5.98 3.98
CA ASN A 433 -27.06 -6.93 4.89
C ASN A 433 -26.98 -8.33 4.28
N ARG A 434 -26.72 -9.35 5.10
CA ARG A 434 -26.64 -10.74 4.63
C ARG A 434 -27.22 -11.68 5.67
N VAL A 435 -27.90 -12.72 5.20
CA VAL A 435 -28.29 -13.85 6.04
C VAL A 435 -27.48 -15.07 5.64
N PHE A 436 -27.04 -15.86 6.62
CA PHE A 436 -26.38 -17.14 6.38
C PHE A 436 -27.22 -18.27 6.97
N VAL A 437 -27.38 -19.36 6.23
CA VAL A 437 -28.12 -20.56 6.64
C VAL A 437 -27.14 -21.71 6.75
N GLN A 438 -26.99 -22.29 7.93
CA GLN A 438 -26.12 -23.44 8.14
C GLN A 438 -26.85 -24.73 7.74
N ILE A 439 -26.31 -25.48 6.79
CA ILE A 439 -26.97 -26.67 6.23
C ILE A 439 -26.32 -27.95 6.76
N LYS A 440 -24.99 -27.99 6.77
CA LYS A 440 -24.23 -29.16 7.22
C LYS A 440 -23.02 -28.76 8.03
N GLY A 441 -22.67 -29.57 9.03
CA GLY A 441 -21.54 -29.30 9.93
C GLY A 441 -21.80 -28.13 10.86
N ARG A 442 -20.85 -27.88 11.76
CA ARG A 442 -20.92 -26.76 12.71
C ARG A 442 -19.96 -25.66 12.31
N ARG A 443 -20.37 -24.40 12.50
CA ARG A 443 -19.50 -23.26 12.24
C ARG A 443 -19.43 -22.34 13.44
N HIS A 444 -18.21 -22.04 13.88
CA HIS A 444 -17.98 -21.02 14.88
C HIS A 444 -17.83 -19.66 14.20
N LEU A 445 -18.58 -18.66 14.66
CA LEU A 445 -18.55 -17.29 14.16
C LEU A 445 -18.10 -16.34 15.25
N VAL A 446 -17.29 -15.37 14.83
CA VAL A 446 -16.91 -14.21 15.62
C VAL A 446 -17.46 -12.98 14.92
N VAL A 447 -18.30 -12.23 15.62
CA VAL A 447 -19.04 -11.09 15.06
C VAL A 447 -18.73 -9.82 15.86
N GLY A 448 -18.42 -8.74 15.14
CA GLY A 448 -18.04 -7.45 15.74
C GLY A 448 -18.88 -6.28 15.23
N ALA A 449 -19.30 -5.41 16.14
CA ALA A 449 -20.05 -4.21 15.79
C ALA A 449 -19.23 -3.22 14.92
N PRO A 450 -19.88 -2.43 14.04
CA PRO A 450 -19.18 -1.48 13.17
C PRO A 450 -18.36 -0.43 13.92
N GLY A 451 -18.78 -0.03 15.13
CA GLY A 451 -18.06 0.95 15.96
C GLY A 451 -16.66 0.53 16.39
N ARG A 452 -16.28 -0.72 16.11
CA ARG A 452 -14.95 -1.26 16.41
C ARG A 452 -13.96 -1.16 15.25
N SER A 453 -14.36 -0.53 14.14
CA SER A 453 -13.50 -0.37 12.97
C SER A 453 -12.21 0.42 13.23
N GLY A 454 -12.07 1.10 14.37
CA GLY A 454 -10.82 1.74 14.83
C GLY A 454 -9.85 0.81 15.55
N GLU A 455 -10.31 -0.37 15.97
CA GLU A 455 -9.52 -1.38 16.71
C GLU A 455 -8.71 -2.29 15.76
N PHE A 456 -8.97 -2.23 14.45
CA PHE A 456 -8.38 -3.13 13.46
C PHE A 456 -7.44 -2.42 12.50
N GLN A 457 -6.27 -3.00 12.26
CA GLN A 457 -5.43 -2.62 11.13
C GLN A 457 -6.11 -3.11 9.84
N ARG A 458 -6.59 -2.17 9.02
CA ARG A 458 -7.29 -2.48 7.76
C ARG A 458 -6.28 -2.86 6.68
N LEU A 459 -6.59 -3.92 5.93
CA LEU A 459 -5.74 -4.41 4.83
C LEU A 459 -6.21 -3.92 3.43
N GLY A 460 -7.40 -3.32 3.34
CA GLY A 460 -8.05 -2.93 2.09
C GLY A 460 -9.29 -3.77 1.80
N LYS A 461 -10.19 -3.32 0.90
CA LYS A 461 -11.44 -4.02 0.47
C LYS A 461 -12.35 -4.59 1.58
N GLY A 462 -12.31 -4.01 2.78
CA GLY A 462 -13.11 -4.48 3.92
C GLY A 462 -12.45 -5.57 4.78
N TRP A 463 -11.21 -5.95 4.52
CA TRP A 463 -10.45 -6.94 5.30
C TRP A 463 -9.66 -6.31 6.45
N ALA A 464 -9.46 -7.09 7.52
CA ALA A 464 -8.69 -6.70 8.69
C ALA A 464 -7.53 -7.67 8.97
N HIS A 465 -6.41 -7.13 9.46
CA HIS A 465 -5.28 -7.89 9.99
C HIS A 465 -5.60 -8.31 11.43
N ILE A 466 -6.33 -9.43 11.57
CA ILE A 466 -6.60 -10.06 12.87
C ILE A 466 -6.21 -11.53 12.78
N PRO A 467 -5.50 -12.07 13.80
CA PRO A 467 -5.32 -13.50 13.94
C PRO A 467 -6.66 -14.27 13.89
N ASP A 468 -6.59 -15.58 13.68
CA ASP A 468 -7.76 -16.45 13.84
C ASP A 468 -8.18 -16.50 15.30
N ILE A 469 -9.08 -15.60 15.70
CA ILE A 469 -9.63 -15.48 17.06
C ILE A 469 -10.81 -16.42 17.29
N THR A 470 -11.12 -17.30 16.31
CA THR A 470 -12.02 -18.44 16.52
C THR A 470 -11.33 -19.59 17.26
N LYS A 471 -9.99 -19.55 17.44
CA LYS A 471 -9.24 -20.59 18.14
C LYS A 471 -9.60 -20.63 19.64
N PRO A 472 -9.87 -21.82 20.20
CA PRO A 472 -10.20 -21.96 21.62
C PRO A 472 -9.13 -21.36 22.56
N ASP A 473 -7.86 -21.50 22.17
CA ASP A 473 -6.70 -21.13 22.98
C ASP A 473 -6.52 -19.60 23.13
N LEU A 474 -7.26 -18.81 22.34
CA LEU A 474 -7.21 -17.35 22.38
C LEU A 474 -8.36 -16.75 23.19
N GLN A 475 -9.25 -17.58 23.78
CA GLN A 475 -10.52 -17.14 24.37
C GLN A 475 -10.41 -16.23 25.61
N ASP A 476 -9.26 -16.17 26.27
CA ASP A 476 -9.07 -15.45 27.54
C ASP A 476 -8.42 -14.06 27.40
N GLY A 477 -8.14 -13.60 26.17
CA GLY A 477 -7.59 -12.27 25.92
C GLY A 477 -8.64 -11.15 26.08
N PRO A 478 -8.27 -9.95 26.57
CA PRO A 478 -9.17 -8.79 26.68
C PRO A 478 -9.74 -8.31 25.33
N ASP A 479 -9.15 -8.75 24.21
CA ASP A 479 -9.63 -8.49 22.85
C ASP A 479 -10.74 -9.47 22.43
N VAL A 480 -10.83 -10.67 23.03
CA VAL A 480 -11.82 -11.71 22.66
C VAL A 480 -13.18 -11.49 23.33
N GLN A 481 -13.20 -11.06 24.59
CA GLN A 481 -14.45 -10.77 25.34
C GLN A 481 -15.29 -9.67 24.72
N ARG A 482 -14.71 -8.93 23.78
CA ARG A 482 -15.39 -7.84 23.09
C ARG A 482 -16.33 -8.43 22.04
N PHE A 483 -15.94 -9.46 21.29
CA PHE A 483 -16.74 -9.94 20.15
C PHE A 483 -17.88 -10.87 20.58
N TYR A 484 -18.88 -11.00 19.71
CA TYR A 484 -19.90 -12.03 19.87
C TYR A 484 -19.39 -13.33 19.28
N HIS A 485 -19.35 -14.36 20.11
CA HIS A 485 -18.98 -15.72 19.73
C HIS A 485 -20.24 -16.55 19.66
N LEU A 486 -20.50 -17.18 18.53
CA LEU A 486 -21.62 -18.10 18.37
C LEU A 486 -21.22 -19.32 17.57
N THR A 487 -21.90 -20.43 17.83
CA THR A 487 -21.80 -21.64 17.03
C THR A 487 -23.13 -21.82 16.32
N MET A 488 -23.07 -22.01 15.00
CA MET A 488 -24.22 -22.37 14.19
C MET A 488 -24.30 -23.88 14.04
N GLU A 489 -25.47 -24.43 14.34
CA GLU A 489 -25.84 -25.81 14.09
C GLU A 489 -26.62 -25.95 12.76
N PRO A 490 -26.70 -27.16 12.17
CA PRO A 490 -27.55 -27.39 11.00
C PRO A 490 -29.01 -26.94 11.22
N GLY A 491 -29.52 -26.10 10.33
CA GLY A 491 -30.85 -25.48 10.41
C GLY A 491 -30.87 -24.08 11.01
N ASP A 492 -29.77 -23.63 11.61
CA ASP A 492 -29.66 -22.27 12.12
C ASP A 492 -29.51 -21.24 11.01
N VAL A 493 -30.09 -20.08 11.24
CA VAL A 493 -30.05 -18.93 10.32
C VAL A 493 -29.49 -17.73 11.07
N VAL A 494 -28.43 -17.09 10.57
CA VAL A 494 -27.85 -15.90 11.19
C VAL A 494 -28.00 -14.69 10.29
N PHE A 495 -28.54 -13.60 10.83
CA PHE A 495 -28.59 -12.31 10.16
C PHE A 495 -27.43 -11.44 10.63
N ILE A 496 -26.63 -10.96 9.68
CA ILE A 496 -25.53 -10.03 9.92
C ILE A 496 -25.78 -8.75 9.11
N PRO A 497 -25.99 -7.61 9.78
CA PRO A 497 -26.26 -6.35 9.10
C PRO A 497 -25.03 -5.80 8.37
N VAL A 498 -25.28 -4.87 7.44
CA VAL A 498 -24.24 -4.11 6.74
C VAL A 498 -23.26 -3.45 7.71
N GLY A 499 -21.97 -3.47 7.37
CA GLY A 499 -20.93 -2.82 8.14
C GLY A 499 -20.43 -3.60 9.37
N TRP A 500 -21.06 -4.72 9.71
CA TRP A 500 -20.59 -5.61 10.78
C TRP A 500 -19.38 -6.44 10.32
N TRP A 501 -18.53 -6.77 11.28
CA TRP A 501 -17.36 -7.62 11.10
C TRP A 501 -17.71 -9.08 11.34
N LEU A 502 -17.18 -9.98 10.51
CA LEU A 502 -17.41 -11.42 10.56
C LEU A 502 -16.10 -12.19 10.31
N GLN A 503 -15.80 -13.15 11.19
CA GLN A 503 -14.85 -14.22 10.97
C GLN A 503 -15.56 -15.55 11.25
N ALA A 504 -15.24 -16.59 10.49
CA ALA A 504 -15.96 -17.85 10.57
C ALA A 504 -15.04 -19.05 10.39
N ARG A 505 -15.17 -20.08 11.23
CA ARG A 505 -14.39 -21.32 11.14
C ARG A 505 -15.27 -22.55 11.16
N ALA A 506 -15.04 -23.44 10.21
CA ALA A 506 -15.74 -24.71 10.09
C ALA A 506 -15.18 -25.77 11.04
N GLU A 507 -16.07 -26.57 11.64
CA GLU A 507 -15.76 -27.83 12.31
C GLU A 507 -16.22 -29.00 11.45
N GLY A 508 -15.28 -29.74 10.88
CA GLY A 508 -15.60 -30.78 9.89
C GLY A 508 -16.08 -30.21 8.55
N PHE A 509 -16.61 -31.09 7.70
CA PHE A 509 -17.24 -30.67 6.44
C PHE A 509 -18.45 -29.77 6.72
N CYS A 510 -18.45 -28.58 6.14
CA CYS A 510 -19.51 -27.60 6.32
C CYS A 510 -20.10 -27.15 5.00
N ALA A 511 -21.42 -27.04 4.95
CA ALA A 511 -22.16 -26.41 3.86
C ALA A 511 -23.04 -25.31 4.43
N ALA A 512 -22.99 -24.13 3.82
CA ALA A 512 -23.88 -23.05 4.20
C ALA A 512 -24.28 -22.18 3.02
N PHE A 513 -25.48 -21.65 3.12
CA PHE A 513 -26.03 -20.72 2.18
C PHE A 513 -25.88 -19.29 2.67
N SER A 514 -25.76 -18.34 1.75
CA SER A 514 -25.92 -16.93 2.10
C SER A 514 -26.85 -16.23 1.11
N PHE A 515 -27.66 -15.29 1.59
CA PHE A 515 -28.62 -14.55 0.77
C PHE A 515 -28.59 -13.05 1.08
N GLU A 516 -28.92 -12.25 0.08
CA GLU A 516 -28.96 -10.78 0.14
C GLU A 516 -30.33 -10.20 -0.31
N GLN A 517 -31.23 -11.05 -0.82
CA GLN A 517 -32.54 -10.67 -1.34
C GLN A 517 -33.58 -10.57 -0.20
N PHE A 518 -33.48 -9.54 0.62
CA PHE A 518 -34.46 -9.31 1.68
C PHE A 518 -35.80 -8.82 1.12
N LEU A 519 -36.88 -8.98 1.90
CA LEU A 519 -38.18 -8.35 1.62
C LEU A 519 -38.12 -6.81 1.55
N TRP A 520 -37.04 -6.22 2.05
CA TRP A 520 -36.81 -4.79 2.13
C TRP A 520 -35.55 -4.39 1.35
N PRO A 521 -35.43 -3.10 0.96
CA PRO A 521 -34.32 -2.64 0.14
C PRO A 521 -32.95 -2.93 0.76
N ASN A 522 -32.11 -3.67 0.04
CA ASN A 522 -30.71 -3.92 0.38
C ASN A 522 -29.73 -3.18 -0.56
N GLU A 523 -30.23 -2.59 -1.65
CA GLU A 523 -29.46 -1.92 -2.71
C GLU A 523 -28.97 -0.51 -2.33
N ALA A 524 -29.60 0.13 -1.33
CA ALA A 524 -29.32 1.51 -0.91
C ALA A 524 -27.92 1.73 -0.27
N TYR A 525 -27.13 0.66 -0.12
CA TYR A 525 -25.76 0.69 0.43
C TYR A 525 -24.69 0.34 -0.61
N GLY A 526 -25.10 0.03 -1.84
CA GLY A 526 -24.28 -0.54 -2.91
C GLY A 526 -24.12 0.35 -4.15
N ASN A 527 -24.25 1.67 -4.03
CA ASN A 527 -23.90 2.54 -5.15
C ASN A 527 -22.39 2.41 -5.39
N GLU A 528 -21.96 1.81 -6.51
CA GLU A 528 -20.54 1.73 -6.90
C GLU A 528 -19.89 3.12 -6.96
N ALA A 529 -20.69 4.17 -7.17
CA ALA A 529 -20.26 5.57 -7.11
C ALA A 529 -19.97 6.12 -5.69
N VAL A 530 -20.41 5.43 -4.62
CA VAL A 530 -20.24 5.87 -3.21
C VAL A 530 -19.55 4.81 -2.35
N ARG A 531 -19.25 3.62 -2.90
CA ARG A 531 -18.14 2.84 -2.34
C ARG A 531 -16.90 3.71 -2.46
N PRO A 532 -16.16 4.02 -1.37
CA PRO A 532 -14.76 4.30 -1.55
C PRO A 532 -14.19 3.00 -2.10
N GLU A 533 -14.12 2.91 -3.43
CA GLU A 533 -13.33 1.93 -4.12
C GLU A 533 -11.92 2.09 -3.58
N LEU A 534 -11.60 1.35 -2.53
CA LEU A 534 -10.26 0.84 -2.31
C LEU A 534 -10.00 -0.14 -3.46
N LYS A 535 -9.89 0.40 -4.67
CA LYS A 535 -9.24 -0.25 -5.81
C LYS A 535 -7.80 -0.43 -5.37
N GLU A 536 -7.49 -1.62 -4.87
CA GLU A 536 -6.12 -2.07 -4.79
C GLU A 536 -5.61 -2.28 -6.22
N PRO A 537 -4.37 -1.86 -6.50
CA PRO A 537 -3.81 -1.86 -7.85
C PRO A 537 -3.59 -3.29 -8.36
N ALA A 538 -3.78 -3.47 -9.67
CA ALA A 538 -3.27 -4.62 -10.42
C ALA A 538 -1.74 -4.53 -10.59
#